data_AF-A0A651F8F0-F1
#
_entry.id   AF-A0A651F8F0-F1
#
_cell.length_a   1.000
_cell.length_b   1.000
_cell.length_c   1.000
_cell.angle_alpha   90.00
_cell.angle_beta   90.00
_cell.angle_gamma   90.00
#
_symmetry.space_group_name_H-M   'P 1'
#
loop_
_entity.id
_entity.type
_entity.pdbx_description
1 polymer ?
#
loop_
_entity_poly.entity_id
_entity_poly.type
_entity_poly.pdbx_seq_one_letter_code
_entity_poly.pdbx_strand_id
1 'polypeptide(L)'
;MCFWNNRALVMEIKSNFEDFRKILIELCREVLQGNLDIEEFFARWPDEIPKTPFVSALFDDLEDGVEHFPGHWFSGEKNFQAWESSDMAYRLGVDTQLLKSGLREEHMLYLRKIILDKDITDKEEIKRLISEQKVSG
;
A
#
# COMPACT_ATOMS: atom_id res chain seq x y z
N MET A 1 16.95 2.05 -48.02
CA MET A 1 17.30 1.94 -46.59
C MET A 1 16.02 2.04 -45.80
N CYS A 2 15.57 0.94 -45.21
CA CYS A 2 14.28 0.86 -44.53
C CYS A 2 14.37 1.55 -43.17
N PHE A 3 13.57 2.60 -43.00
CA PHE A 3 13.21 3.13 -41.69
C PHE A 3 12.38 2.08 -40.97
N TRP A 4 12.99 1.34 -40.05
CA TRP A 4 12.24 0.47 -39.16
C TRP A 4 11.62 1.34 -38.06
N ASN A 5 10.30 1.47 -38.16
CA ASN A 5 9.39 1.96 -37.14
C ASN A 5 9.71 1.34 -35.77
N ASN A 6 10.38 2.10 -34.90
CA ASN A 6 10.41 1.84 -33.45
C ASN A 6 9.08 2.28 -32.80
N ARG A 7 7.95 1.80 -33.36
CA ARG A 7 6.60 2.12 -32.88
C ARG A 7 5.81 0.88 -32.46
N ALA A 8 6.48 -0.25 -32.30
CA ALA A 8 5.87 -1.56 -32.06
C ALA A 8 6.49 -2.32 -30.87
N LEU A 9 6.91 -1.61 -29.81
CA LEU A 9 7.28 -2.23 -28.53
C LEU A 9 6.86 -1.37 -27.32
N VAL A 10 5.87 -0.49 -27.49
CA VAL A 10 4.96 -0.17 -26.38
C VAL A 10 3.93 -1.29 -26.37
N MET A 11 4.41 -2.52 -26.10
CA MET A 11 3.53 -3.52 -25.53
C MET A 11 3.10 -2.91 -24.22
N GLU A 12 1.85 -2.50 -24.19
CA GLU A 12 1.09 -2.13 -23.02
C GLU A 12 1.26 -3.28 -22.01
N ILE A 13 2.33 -3.25 -21.21
CA ILE A 13 2.40 -3.97 -19.95
C ILE A 13 1.31 -3.27 -19.14
N LYS A 14 0.06 -3.67 -19.37
CA LYS A 14 -1.00 -3.47 -18.40
C LYS A 14 -0.43 -4.06 -17.14
N SER A 15 -0.03 -3.18 -16.23
CA SER A 15 0.47 -3.58 -14.93
C SER A 15 -0.52 -4.60 -14.38
N ASN A 16 -0.06 -5.83 -14.15
CA ASN A 16 -0.79 -6.88 -13.43
C ASN A 16 -1.02 -6.49 -11.96
N PHE A 17 -0.70 -5.25 -11.55
CA PHE A 17 -1.01 -4.68 -10.26
C PHE A 17 -2.47 -4.90 -9.83
N GLU A 18 -3.44 -4.77 -10.75
CA GLU A 18 -4.85 -5.03 -10.42
C GLU A 18 -5.10 -6.48 -9.99
N ASP A 19 -4.35 -7.44 -10.54
CA ASP A 19 -4.45 -8.85 -10.18
C ASP A 19 -3.94 -9.08 -8.74
N PHE A 20 -2.95 -8.29 -8.31
CA PHE A 20 -2.38 -8.35 -6.96
C PHE A 20 -3.09 -7.45 -5.95
N ARG A 21 -3.90 -6.47 -6.37
CA ARG A 21 -4.53 -5.49 -5.48
C ARG A 21 -5.28 -6.15 -4.31
N LYS A 22 -5.99 -7.25 -4.56
CA LYS A 22 -6.70 -7.99 -3.50
C LYS A 22 -5.75 -8.60 -2.48
N ILE A 23 -4.64 -9.18 -2.94
CA ILE A 23 -3.60 -9.76 -2.08
C ILE A 23 -3.00 -8.67 -1.20
N LEU A 24 -2.68 -7.51 -1.78
CA LEU A 24 -2.12 -6.37 -1.04
C LEU A 24 -3.08 -5.84 0.03
N ILE A 25 -4.38 -5.73 -0.27
CA ILE A 25 -5.41 -5.32 0.71
C ILE A 25 -5.45 -6.32 1.88
N GLU A 26 -5.35 -7.61 1.57
CA GLU A 26 -5.35 -8.65 2.59
C GLU A 26 -4.09 -8.58 3.45
N LEU A 27 -2.90 -8.44 2.85
CA LEU A 27 -1.66 -8.26 3.59
C LEU A 27 -1.75 -7.05 4.53
N CYS A 28 -2.21 -5.89 4.04
CA CYS A 28 -2.41 -4.71 4.89
C CYS A 28 -3.34 -5.01 6.08
N ARG A 29 -4.43 -5.74 5.85
CA ARG A 29 -5.38 -6.11 6.91
C ARG A 29 -4.72 -7.01 7.95
N GLU A 30 -4.00 -8.04 7.51
CA GLU A 30 -3.35 -8.99 8.41
C GLU A 30 -2.24 -8.31 9.23
N VAL A 31 -1.42 -7.45 8.63
CA VAL A 31 -0.40 -6.65 9.35
C VAL A 31 -1.07 -5.70 10.35
N LEU A 32 -2.13 -5.00 9.96
CA LEU A 32 -2.89 -4.14 10.89
C LEU A 32 -3.49 -4.90 12.07
N GLN A 33 -3.83 -6.18 11.88
CA GLN A 33 -4.32 -7.07 12.94
C GLN A 33 -3.18 -7.75 13.71
N GLY A 34 -1.93 -7.50 13.29
CA GLY A 34 -0.73 -8.15 13.81
C GLY A 34 -0.69 -9.64 13.54
N ASN A 35 -1.48 -10.18 12.60
CA ASN A 35 -1.62 -11.63 12.42
C ASN A 35 -0.48 -12.30 11.65
N LEU A 36 0.45 -11.53 11.10
CA LEU A 36 1.59 -12.04 10.34
C LEU A 36 2.87 -11.91 11.16
N ASP A 37 3.72 -12.92 11.07
CA ASP A 37 5.15 -12.78 11.33
C ASP A 37 5.91 -12.47 10.02
N ILE A 38 7.22 -12.22 10.15
CA ILE A 38 8.04 -11.76 9.04
C ILE A 38 8.23 -12.87 7.99
N GLU A 39 8.38 -14.12 8.41
CA GLU A 39 8.49 -15.26 7.51
C GLU A 39 7.21 -15.48 6.69
N GLU A 40 6.03 -15.41 7.33
CA GLU A 40 4.74 -15.51 6.67
C GLU A 40 4.50 -14.34 5.70
N PHE A 41 4.89 -13.12 6.08
CA PHE A 41 4.81 -11.95 5.22
C PHE A 41 5.59 -12.16 3.92
N PHE A 42 6.87 -12.53 4.01
CA PHE A 42 7.72 -12.80 2.85
C PHE A 42 7.18 -13.94 1.99
N ALA A 43 6.67 -15.02 2.59
CA ALA A 43 6.10 -16.15 1.87
C ALA A 43 4.82 -15.79 1.10
N ARG A 44 4.06 -14.80 1.58
CA ARG A 44 2.81 -14.34 0.95
C ARG A 44 3.01 -13.14 0.03
N TRP A 45 4.16 -12.49 0.07
CA TRP A 45 4.45 -11.37 -0.81
C TRP A 45 4.52 -11.83 -2.27
N PRO A 46 3.80 -11.21 -3.22
CA PRO A 46 3.78 -11.65 -4.61
C PRO A 46 5.11 -11.36 -5.32
N ASP A 47 5.87 -12.41 -5.65
CA ASP A 47 7.19 -12.30 -6.32
C ASP A 47 7.13 -11.58 -7.68
N GLU A 48 6.02 -11.74 -8.42
CA GLU A 48 5.82 -11.19 -9.77
C GLU A 48 5.24 -9.77 -9.76
N ILE A 49 5.06 -9.16 -8.58
CA ILE A 49 4.48 -7.82 -8.50
C ILE A 49 5.43 -6.77 -9.08
N PRO A 50 4.92 -5.81 -9.87
CA PRO A 50 5.74 -4.73 -10.39
C PRO A 50 6.31 -3.90 -9.24
N LYS A 51 7.63 -3.68 -9.24
CA LYS A 51 8.34 -2.86 -8.25
C LYS A 51 8.19 -1.37 -8.57
N THR A 52 6.96 -0.91 -8.61
CA THR A 52 6.63 0.50 -8.81
C THR A 52 6.87 1.29 -7.51
N PRO A 53 6.97 2.62 -7.57
CA PRO A 53 7.23 3.41 -6.36
C PRO A 53 6.13 3.27 -5.29
N PHE A 54 4.87 3.04 -5.68
CA PHE A 54 3.80 2.77 -4.71
C PHE A 54 3.98 1.41 -4.05
N VAL A 55 4.21 0.36 -4.85
CA VAL A 55 4.39 -1.01 -4.34
C VAL A 55 5.62 -1.10 -3.45
N SER A 56 6.73 -0.46 -3.82
CA SER A 56 7.94 -0.42 -2.99
C SER A 56 7.68 0.29 -1.65
N ALA A 57 7.03 1.45 -1.66
CA ALA A 57 6.72 2.14 -0.41
C ALA A 57 5.75 1.35 0.48
N LEU A 58 4.79 0.64 -0.12
CA LEU A 58 3.88 -0.25 0.59
C LEU A 58 4.60 -1.47 1.18
N PHE A 59 5.55 -2.05 0.42
CA PHE A 59 6.37 -3.15 0.91
C PHE A 59 7.14 -2.74 2.15
N ASP A 60 7.88 -1.63 2.07
CA ASP A 60 8.70 -1.13 3.18
C ASP A 60 7.84 -0.87 4.45
N ASP A 61 6.67 -0.25 4.28
CA ASP A 61 5.75 -0.02 5.41
C ASP A 61 5.16 -1.32 6.00
N LEU A 62 4.84 -2.31 5.16
CA LEU A 62 4.32 -3.60 5.64
C LEU A 62 5.40 -4.41 6.36
N GLU A 63 6.62 -4.45 5.81
CA GLU A 63 7.77 -5.10 6.43
C GLU A 63 8.06 -4.50 7.81
N ASP A 64 8.20 -3.17 7.89
CA ASP A 64 8.44 -2.45 9.15
C ASP A 64 7.28 -2.67 10.15
N GLY A 65 6.03 -2.65 9.66
CA GLY A 65 4.85 -2.94 10.50
C GLY A 65 4.81 -4.35 11.08
N VAL A 66 5.34 -5.35 10.38
CA VAL A 66 5.45 -6.73 10.86
C VAL A 66 6.63 -6.88 11.82
N GLU A 67 7.81 -6.37 11.46
CA GLU A 67 9.02 -6.50 12.28
C GLU A 67 8.94 -5.72 13.60
N HIS A 68 8.23 -4.59 13.59
CA HIS A 68 8.21 -3.64 14.69
C HIS A 68 6.82 -3.47 15.32
N PHE A 69 5.97 -4.48 15.22
CA PHE A 69 4.67 -4.47 15.91
C PHE A 69 4.88 -4.30 17.43
N PRO A 70 4.25 -3.29 18.08
CA PRO A 70 4.47 -3.01 19.49
C PRO A 70 4.10 -4.17 20.40
N GLY A 71 4.97 -4.48 21.37
CA GLY A 71 4.73 -5.47 22.43
C GLY A 71 4.61 -4.84 23.82
N HIS A 72 3.88 -5.49 24.72
CA HIS A 72 3.90 -5.18 26.15
C HIS A 72 5.22 -5.62 26.78
N TRP A 73 5.84 -4.73 27.56
CA TRP A 73 7.21 -4.92 28.06
C TRP A 73 7.40 -6.18 28.93
N PHE A 74 6.35 -6.65 29.59
CA PHE A 74 6.43 -7.78 30.53
C PHE A 74 5.92 -9.11 29.97
N SER A 75 4.94 -9.09 29.07
CA SER A 75 4.38 -10.31 28.47
C SER A 75 4.92 -10.61 27.08
N GLY A 76 5.50 -9.62 26.39
CA GLY A 76 5.83 -9.71 24.97
C GLY A 76 4.61 -9.81 24.05
N GLU A 77 3.40 -9.76 24.61
CA GLU A 77 2.17 -9.82 23.84
C GLU A 77 1.94 -8.51 23.07
N LYS A 78 1.23 -8.61 21.95
CA LYS A 78 0.91 -7.48 21.08
C LYS A 78 0.17 -6.38 21.86
N ASN A 79 0.68 -5.16 21.75
CA ASN A 79 0.11 -3.96 22.33
C ASN A 79 -0.68 -3.19 21.26
N PHE A 80 -1.92 -3.61 21.04
CA PHE A 80 -2.80 -2.99 20.04
C PHE A 80 -3.10 -1.51 20.30
N GLN A 81 -3.12 -1.08 21.56
CA GLN A 81 -3.34 0.33 21.87
C GLN A 81 -2.18 1.22 21.39
N ALA A 82 -0.94 0.78 21.60
CA ALA A 82 0.23 1.47 21.07
C ALA A 82 0.27 1.38 19.54
N TRP A 83 -0.11 0.24 18.98
CA TRP A 83 -0.19 0.06 17.54
C TRP A 83 -1.19 1.00 16.87
N GLU A 84 -2.44 1.06 17.35
CA GLU A 84 -3.51 1.91 16.79
C GLU A 84 -3.19 3.41 16.83
N SER A 85 -2.30 3.84 17.71
CA SER A 85 -1.84 5.23 17.83
C SER A 85 -0.50 5.49 17.12
N SER A 86 0.07 4.50 16.46
CA SER A 86 1.35 4.62 15.76
C SER A 86 1.19 5.21 14.35
N ASP A 87 2.24 5.91 13.91
CA ASP A 87 2.34 6.41 12.53
C ASP A 87 2.24 5.26 11.51
N MET A 88 2.76 4.08 11.85
CA MET A 88 2.72 2.93 10.94
C MET A 88 1.30 2.40 10.72
N ALA A 89 0.51 2.24 11.80
CA ALA A 89 -0.89 1.85 11.67
C ALA A 89 -1.70 2.89 10.86
N TYR A 90 -1.38 4.18 11.03
CA TYR A 90 -1.96 5.24 10.21
C TYR A 90 -1.61 5.10 8.73
N ARG A 91 -0.32 4.93 8.39
CA ARG A 91 0.15 4.74 7.01
C ARG A 91 -0.50 3.54 6.33
N LEU A 92 -0.48 2.37 6.97
CA LEU A 92 -1.12 1.16 6.46
C LEU A 92 -2.65 1.32 6.33
N GLY A 93 -3.26 2.11 7.22
CA GLY A 93 -4.67 2.49 7.12
C GLY A 93 -4.98 3.37 5.90
N VAL A 94 -4.09 4.30 5.56
CA VAL A 94 -4.17 5.11 4.33
C VAL A 94 -4.00 4.22 3.10
N ASP A 95 -2.98 3.38 3.08
CA ASP A 95 -2.70 2.51 1.93
C ASP A 95 -3.80 1.48 1.69
N THR A 96 -4.41 0.95 2.75
CA THR A 96 -5.60 0.10 2.64
C THR A 96 -6.76 0.82 1.96
N GLN A 97 -7.00 2.10 2.28
CA GLN A 97 -8.07 2.90 1.67
C GLN A 97 -7.77 3.21 0.20
N LEU A 98 -6.52 3.56 -0.12
CA LEU A 98 -6.08 3.80 -1.49
C LEU A 98 -6.21 2.54 -2.33
N LEU A 99 -5.75 1.38 -1.83
CA LEU A 99 -5.92 0.10 -2.51
C LEU A 99 -7.41 -0.24 -2.74
N LYS A 100 -8.27 -0.04 -1.74
CA LYS A 100 -9.73 -0.28 -1.88
C LYS A 100 -10.43 0.71 -2.81
N SER A 101 -9.82 1.86 -3.09
CA SER A 101 -10.42 2.87 -3.95
C SER A 101 -10.55 2.43 -5.41
N GLY A 102 -9.68 1.53 -5.88
CA GLY A 102 -9.60 1.15 -7.30
C GLY A 102 -8.98 2.24 -8.19
N LEU A 103 -8.35 3.26 -7.60
CA LEU A 103 -7.58 4.26 -8.34
C LEU A 103 -6.36 3.63 -9.02
N ARG A 104 -5.94 4.19 -10.16
CA ARG A 104 -4.66 3.83 -10.78
C ARG A 104 -3.51 4.10 -9.83
N GLU A 105 -2.47 3.29 -9.96
CA GLU A 105 -1.33 3.30 -9.05
C GLU A 105 -0.64 4.67 -8.92
N GLU A 106 -0.49 5.38 -10.05
CA GLU A 106 0.05 6.75 -10.08
C GLU A 106 -0.75 7.74 -9.20
N HIS A 107 -2.07 7.65 -9.21
CA HIS A 107 -2.95 8.48 -8.38
C HIS A 107 -2.90 8.06 -6.91
N MET A 108 -2.76 6.76 -6.63
CA MET A 108 -2.58 6.28 -5.26
C MET A 108 -1.28 6.81 -4.66
N LEU A 109 -0.16 6.73 -5.39
CA LEU A 109 1.11 7.29 -4.95
C LEU A 109 1.02 8.80 -4.69
N TYR A 110 0.39 9.53 -5.61
CA TYR A 110 0.20 10.98 -5.47
C TYR A 110 -0.63 11.33 -4.23
N LEU A 111 -1.78 10.67 -4.05
CA LEU A 111 -2.63 10.90 -2.88
C LEU A 111 -1.96 10.48 -1.59
N ARG A 112 -1.24 9.35 -1.57
CA ARG A 112 -0.46 8.89 -0.41
C ARG A 112 0.49 9.98 0.06
N LYS A 113 1.26 10.57 -0.86
CA LYS A 113 2.16 11.70 -0.53
C LYS A 113 1.40 12.88 0.05
N ILE A 114 0.31 13.31 -0.58
CA ILE A 114 -0.49 14.44 -0.06
C ILE A 114 -1.02 14.18 1.34
N ILE A 115 -1.60 13.00 1.56
CA ILE A 115 -2.24 12.63 2.82
C ILE A 115 -1.18 12.58 3.93
N LEU A 116 -0.06 11.88 3.69
CA LEU A 116 0.99 11.70 4.69
C LEU A 116 1.79 12.99 4.93
N ASP A 117 2.17 13.75 3.88
CA ASP A 117 2.96 14.98 4.02
C ASP A 117 2.18 16.10 4.72
N LYS A 118 0.85 16.10 4.58
CA LYS A 118 -0.04 17.09 5.22
C LYS A 118 -0.70 16.58 6.50
N ASP A 119 -0.35 15.37 6.94
CA ASP A 119 -0.91 14.73 8.13
C ASP A 119 -2.45 14.75 8.14
N ILE A 120 -3.07 14.38 7.01
CA ILE A 120 -4.53 14.37 6.87
C ILE A 120 -5.07 13.13 7.58
N THR A 121 -5.56 13.32 8.81
CA THR A 121 -6.10 12.24 9.64
C THR A 121 -7.62 12.11 9.56
N ASP A 122 -8.32 13.13 9.04
CA ASP A 122 -9.78 13.10 8.86
C ASP A 122 -10.19 12.11 7.75
N LYS A 123 -10.95 11.09 8.12
CA LYS A 123 -11.36 10.01 7.20
C LYS A 123 -12.29 10.49 6.09
N GLU A 124 -13.14 11.48 6.35
CA GLU A 124 -14.05 12.01 5.33
C GLU A 124 -13.29 12.87 4.33
N GLU A 125 -12.28 13.61 4.78
CA GLU A 125 -11.37 14.34 3.89
C GLU A 125 -10.58 13.40 2.98
N ILE A 126 -10.03 12.30 3.51
CA ILE A 126 -9.35 11.28 2.70
C ILE A 126 -10.30 10.69 1.65
N LYS A 127 -11.54 10.35 2.03
CA LYS A 127 -12.56 9.86 1.10
C LYS A 127 -12.89 10.88 0.02
N ARG A 128 -12.98 12.17 0.37
CA ARG A 128 -13.22 13.26 -0.58
C ARG A 128 -12.08 13.35 -1.60
N LEU A 129 -10.83 13.38 -1.15
CA LEU A 129 -9.65 13.41 -2.03
C LEU A 129 -9.61 12.21 -2.99
N ILE A 130 -9.90 11.01 -2.48
CA ILE A 130 -10.01 9.80 -3.31
C ILE A 130 -11.10 9.94 -4.37
N SER A 131 -12.25 10.52 -3.99
CA SER A 131 -13.41 10.67 -4.89
C SER A 131 -13.15 11.68 -5.99
N GLU A 132 -12.45 12.79 -5.70
CA GLU A 132 -12.05 13.82 -6.67
C GLU A 132 -11.15 13.26 -7.79
N GLN A 133 -10.28 12.30 -7.46
CA GLN A 133 -9.41 11.64 -8.45
C GLN A 133 -10.17 10.66 -9.36
N LYS A 134 -11.31 10.11 -8.93
CA LYS A 134 -12.14 9.21 -9.75
C LYS A 134 -12.90 9.93 -10.85
N VAL A 135 -13.22 11.21 -10.66
CA VAL A 135 -13.99 12.01 -11.64
C VAL A 135 -13.09 12.54 -12.76
N SER A 136 -11.77 12.56 -12.54
CA SER A 136 -10.79 13.20 -13.42
C SER A 136 -10.06 12.25 -14.37
N GLY A 137 -10.33 10.93 -14.31
CA GLY A 137 -9.64 9.89 -15.10
C GLY A 137 -10.58 8.97 -15.83
#